data_AF-A0A1G9Y5D5-F1
#
_entry.id   AF-A0A1G9Y5D5-F1
#
_cell.length_a   1.000
_cell.length_b   1.000
_cell.length_c   1.000
_cell.angle_alpha   90.00
_cell.angle_beta   90.00
_cell.angle_gamma   90.00
#
_symmetry.space_group_name_H-M   'P 1'
#
loop_
_entity.id
_entity.type
_entity.pdbx_description
1 polymer ?
#
loop_
_entity_poly.entity_id
_entity_poly.type
_entity_poly.pdbx_seq_one_letter_code
_entity_poly.pdbx_strand_id
1 'polypeptide(L)'
;MVTEGSAEYLAALETYQQGRISFTTFHDAVESESDQSVVLAEPRTWNEYSDYRKGSRVAAALDARIRQETGGNYTLRDVIYVLNREAGKYASMLTHEDLKAAVERVVGRPMDDWLDRYVTTSEVPSVPEDPGLFSQPSGEPDGDGDGIANIVEQQRNVSSPFLADTDGDGLDDGSEFANGSDPTATDTDGDGLGDAAEVRVHGTNPNATDTDGDGFSDSAELDRYETDPTAADTDDDGVSDETEVIEHGSDPTVEDSDGDGLDDGVEIDQHSTDPTTVDTDGDGLDDGVEVTEHDTDPTLIDTDGDGLTDGEEVNEFETDPNTENDEEEVRATPTATLTPTSSTTQTPTETVTGTDSETPGFGVPAAFTALGCLVAARRYAGQ
;
A
#
# COMPACT_ATOMS: atom_id res chain seq x y z
N MET A 1 -9.55 -31.17 29.88
CA MET A 1 -10.55 -30.07 29.97
C MET A 1 -11.21 -29.79 28.61
N VAL A 2 -10.43 -29.51 27.57
CA VAL A 2 -10.91 -28.89 26.32
C VAL A 2 -11.79 -29.78 25.45
N THR A 3 -11.78 -31.11 25.61
CA THR A 3 -12.55 -32.01 24.73
C THR A 3 -13.90 -32.40 25.31
N GLU A 4 -13.94 -32.99 26.51
CA GLU A 4 -15.17 -33.61 27.02
C GLU A 4 -16.06 -32.64 27.83
N GLY A 5 -15.47 -31.85 28.73
CA GLY A 5 -16.23 -30.92 29.58
C GLY A 5 -16.81 -29.73 28.81
N SER A 6 -16.05 -29.19 27.85
CA SER A 6 -16.52 -28.11 26.96
C SER A 6 -17.65 -28.56 26.04
N ALA A 7 -17.61 -29.80 25.54
CA ALA A 7 -18.65 -30.35 24.67
C ALA A 7 -19.98 -30.49 25.39
N GLU A 8 -19.96 -31.02 26.63
CA GLU A 8 -21.16 -31.12 27.47
C GLU A 8 -21.75 -29.74 27.77
N TYR A 9 -20.89 -28.79 28.15
CA TYR A 9 -21.28 -27.41 28.37
C TYR A 9 -21.94 -26.78 27.13
N LEU A 10 -21.29 -26.90 25.97
CA LEU A 10 -21.79 -26.31 24.72
C LEU A 10 -23.11 -26.95 24.28
N ALA A 11 -23.29 -28.25 24.48
CA ALA A 11 -24.56 -28.93 24.20
C ALA A 11 -25.69 -28.43 25.12
N ALA A 12 -25.41 -28.24 26.41
CA ALA A 12 -26.37 -27.67 27.36
C ALA A 12 -26.70 -26.21 27.01
N LEU A 13 -25.68 -25.40 26.69
CA LEU A 13 -25.82 -24.00 26.29
C LEU A 13 -26.67 -23.86 25.02
N GLU A 14 -26.41 -24.67 24.00
CA GLU A 14 -27.16 -24.64 22.75
C GLU A 14 -28.63 -25.03 22.97
N THR A 15 -28.88 -26.04 23.82
CA THR A 15 -30.25 -26.45 24.19
C THR A 15 -31.00 -25.31 24.90
N TYR A 16 -30.32 -24.56 25.76
CA TYR A 16 -30.87 -23.36 26.39
C TYR A 16 -31.12 -22.23 25.37
N GLN A 17 -30.15 -21.92 24.52
CA GLN A 17 -30.26 -20.88 23.50
C GLN A 17 -31.35 -21.16 22.46
N GLN A 18 -31.63 -22.43 22.17
CA GLN A 18 -32.76 -22.87 21.34
C GLN A 18 -34.12 -22.81 22.08
N GLY A 19 -34.15 -22.39 23.35
CA GLY A 19 -35.35 -22.29 24.17
C GLY A 19 -35.95 -23.65 24.56
N ARG A 20 -35.16 -24.74 24.47
CA ARG A 20 -35.64 -26.11 24.74
C ARG A 20 -35.63 -26.46 26.23
N ILE A 21 -34.80 -25.78 27.01
CA ILE A 21 -34.74 -25.86 28.48
C ILE A 21 -34.76 -24.46 29.09
N SER A 22 -35.15 -24.36 30.37
CA SER A 22 -35.08 -23.09 31.10
C SER A 22 -33.64 -22.76 31.51
N PHE A 23 -33.35 -21.48 31.78
CA PHE A 23 -32.05 -21.07 32.32
C PHE A 23 -31.70 -21.83 33.61
N THR A 24 -32.66 -21.99 34.53
CA THR A 24 -32.45 -22.76 35.77
C THR A 24 -32.06 -24.21 35.47
N THR A 25 -32.71 -24.85 34.49
CA THR A 25 -32.36 -26.23 34.09
C THR A 25 -30.95 -26.32 33.51
N PHE A 26 -30.55 -25.34 32.71
CA PHE A 26 -29.19 -25.24 32.18
C PHE A 26 -28.16 -25.00 33.29
N HIS A 27 -28.42 -24.03 34.16
CA HIS A 27 -27.54 -23.65 35.26
C HIS A 27 -27.36 -24.80 36.26
N ASP A 28 -28.45 -25.48 36.64
CA ASP A 28 -28.41 -26.70 37.46
C ASP A 28 -27.57 -27.80 36.80
N ALA A 29 -27.66 -27.98 35.48
CA ALA A 29 -26.91 -29.01 34.76
C ALA A 29 -25.39 -28.78 34.82
N VAL A 30 -24.94 -27.53 34.72
CA VAL A 30 -23.50 -27.18 34.81
C VAL A 30 -22.99 -27.05 36.25
N GLU A 31 -23.87 -26.80 37.24
CA GLU A 31 -23.50 -26.67 38.65
C GLU A 31 -23.58 -27.93 39.49
N SER A 32 -24.55 -28.81 39.23
CA SER A 32 -24.88 -29.95 40.10
C SER A 32 -23.80 -31.03 40.13
N GLU A 33 -22.90 -31.00 39.16
CA GLU A 33 -21.90 -32.02 38.91
C GLU A 33 -20.49 -31.49 39.25
N SER A 34 -20.19 -31.25 40.53
CA SER A 34 -18.85 -30.80 40.94
C SER A 34 -18.08 -31.87 41.72
N ASP A 35 -16.97 -32.33 41.16
CA ASP A 35 -16.01 -33.18 41.86
C ASP A 35 -14.82 -32.33 42.36
N GLN A 36 -14.85 -32.00 43.66
CA GLN A 36 -13.83 -31.16 44.31
C GLN A 36 -12.49 -31.89 44.53
N SER A 37 -12.38 -33.15 44.10
CA SER A 37 -11.15 -33.95 44.23
C SER A 37 -10.30 -34.01 42.94
N VAL A 38 -10.78 -33.41 41.84
CA VAL A 38 -10.19 -33.55 40.50
C VAL A 38 -9.33 -32.36 40.12
N VAL A 39 -8.20 -32.64 39.47
CA VAL A 39 -7.37 -31.64 38.80
C VAL A 39 -7.46 -31.87 37.28
N LEU A 40 -7.97 -30.88 36.54
CA LEU A 40 -8.25 -31.04 35.10
C LEU A 40 -6.97 -31.19 34.25
N ALA A 41 -5.85 -30.64 34.71
CA ALA A 41 -4.54 -30.81 34.08
C ALA A 41 -3.87 -32.17 34.40
N GLU A 42 -4.41 -32.97 35.33
CA GLU A 42 -3.81 -34.24 35.75
C GLU A 42 -4.77 -35.42 35.53
N PRO A 43 -4.71 -36.10 34.35
CA PRO A 43 -5.60 -37.22 34.02
C PRO A 43 -5.61 -38.38 35.03
N ARG A 44 -4.56 -38.51 35.84
CA ARG A 44 -4.46 -39.53 36.90
C ARG A 44 -5.42 -39.30 38.06
N THR A 45 -5.97 -38.09 38.20
CA THR A 45 -6.93 -37.73 39.24
C THR A 45 -8.38 -38.02 38.82
N TRP A 46 -8.60 -38.40 37.56
CA TRP A 46 -9.94 -38.57 37.00
C TRP A 46 -10.56 -39.91 37.45
N ASN A 47 -11.84 -39.89 37.83
CA ASN A 47 -12.70 -41.06 37.95
C ASN A 47 -13.68 -41.13 36.77
N GLU A 48 -14.55 -42.15 36.74
CA GLU A 48 -15.33 -42.57 35.55
C GLU A 48 -16.07 -41.45 34.80
N TYR A 49 -16.39 -40.31 35.44
CA TYR A 49 -17.04 -39.17 34.78
C TYR A 49 -16.57 -37.78 35.28
N SER A 50 -15.50 -37.71 36.06
CA SER A 50 -15.21 -36.50 36.84
C SER A 50 -14.64 -35.33 36.05
N ASP A 51 -14.01 -35.63 34.91
CA ASP A 51 -13.51 -34.69 33.91
C ASP A 51 -14.63 -34.01 33.12
N TYR A 52 -15.74 -34.71 32.85
CA TYR A 52 -16.96 -34.13 32.28
C TYR A 52 -17.59 -33.13 33.25
N ARG A 53 -17.79 -33.57 34.50
CA ARG A 53 -18.43 -32.84 35.59
C ARG A 53 -17.74 -31.50 35.91
N LYS A 54 -16.48 -31.58 36.34
CA LYS A 54 -15.70 -30.37 36.65
C LYS A 54 -15.39 -29.57 35.37
N GLY A 55 -15.13 -30.25 34.25
CA GLY A 55 -14.82 -29.59 32.99
C GLY A 55 -15.96 -28.73 32.46
N SER A 56 -17.21 -29.22 32.52
CA SER A 56 -18.41 -28.48 32.12
C SER A 56 -18.61 -27.22 32.96
N ARG A 57 -18.43 -27.31 34.28
CA ARG A 57 -18.51 -26.13 35.15
C ARG A 57 -17.43 -25.10 34.89
N VAL A 58 -16.19 -25.55 34.69
CA VAL A 58 -15.06 -24.66 34.35
C VAL A 58 -15.28 -24.01 32.99
N ALA A 59 -15.77 -24.76 31.99
CA ALA A 59 -16.13 -24.22 30.68
C ALA A 59 -17.24 -23.17 30.77
N ALA A 60 -18.31 -23.43 31.54
CA ALA A 60 -19.39 -22.48 31.75
C ALA A 60 -18.93 -21.18 32.44
N ALA A 61 -18.09 -21.30 33.47
CA ALA A 61 -17.55 -20.16 34.18
C ALA A 61 -16.54 -19.37 33.32
N LEU A 62 -15.76 -20.05 32.48
CA LEU A 62 -14.84 -19.42 31.54
C LEU A 62 -15.61 -18.67 30.44
N ASP A 63 -16.62 -19.27 29.81
CA ASP A 63 -17.45 -18.61 28.79
C ASP A 63 -18.12 -17.35 29.34
N ALA A 64 -18.74 -17.45 30.51
CA ALA A 64 -19.36 -16.30 31.17
C ALA A 64 -18.35 -15.17 31.43
N ARG A 65 -17.11 -15.53 31.77
CA ARG A 65 -16.07 -14.54 31.99
C ARG A 65 -15.59 -13.93 30.68
N ILE A 66 -15.32 -14.73 29.65
CA ILE A 66 -14.93 -14.20 28.32
C ILE A 66 -15.96 -13.17 27.87
N ARG A 67 -17.25 -13.51 27.89
CA ARG A 67 -18.33 -12.58 27.51
C ARG A 67 -18.37 -11.32 28.35
N GLN A 68 -18.13 -11.42 29.66
CA GLN A 68 -18.09 -10.24 30.53
C GLN A 68 -16.91 -9.33 30.20
N GLU A 69 -15.73 -9.90 29.95
CA GLU A 69 -14.51 -9.14 29.64
C GLU A 69 -14.57 -8.50 28.24
N THR A 70 -15.31 -9.11 27.31
CA THR A 70 -15.40 -8.69 25.90
C THR A 70 -16.71 -7.97 25.56
N GLY A 71 -17.55 -7.67 26.57
CA GLY A 71 -18.86 -7.06 26.34
C GLY A 71 -19.84 -7.95 25.54
N GLY A 72 -19.53 -9.24 25.40
CA GLY A 72 -20.30 -10.21 24.63
C GLY A 72 -19.84 -10.39 23.18
N ASN A 73 -18.75 -9.72 22.77
CA ASN A 73 -18.21 -9.85 21.42
C ASN A 73 -17.60 -11.23 21.15
N TYR A 74 -17.06 -11.86 22.19
CA TYR A 74 -16.47 -13.19 22.09
C TYR A 74 -17.00 -14.15 23.15
N THR A 75 -16.79 -15.43 22.89
CA THR A 75 -17.28 -16.57 23.67
C THR A 75 -16.21 -17.65 23.75
N LEU A 76 -16.49 -18.71 24.52
CA LEU A 76 -15.68 -19.92 24.55
C LEU A 76 -15.58 -20.59 23.17
N ARG A 77 -16.56 -20.39 22.27
CA ARG A 77 -16.49 -20.95 20.91
C ARG A 77 -15.33 -20.34 20.12
N ASP A 78 -15.05 -19.05 20.34
CA ASP A 78 -13.93 -18.35 19.70
C ASP A 78 -12.58 -18.86 20.22
N VAL A 79 -12.49 -19.17 21.52
CA VAL A 79 -11.30 -19.84 22.09
C VAL A 79 -11.10 -21.22 21.47
N ILE A 80 -12.19 -21.99 21.31
CA ILE A 80 -12.13 -23.30 20.65
C ILE A 80 -11.74 -23.16 19.17
N TYR A 81 -12.20 -22.11 18.48
CA TYR A 81 -11.80 -21.80 17.11
C TYR A 81 -10.28 -21.59 17.02
N VAL A 82 -9.72 -20.73 17.88
CA VAL A 82 -8.26 -20.49 17.95
C VAL A 82 -7.50 -21.78 18.21
N LEU A 83 -7.91 -22.56 19.22
CA LEU A 83 -7.27 -23.83 19.56
C LEU A 83 -7.30 -24.83 18.39
N ASN A 84 -8.39 -24.89 17.63
CA ASN A 84 -8.49 -25.78 16.47
C ASN A 84 -7.61 -25.33 15.30
N ARG A 85 -7.44 -24.01 15.10
CA ARG A 85 -6.56 -23.46 14.06
C ARG A 85 -5.08 -23.69 14.38
N GLU A 86 -4.69 -23.47 15.64
CA GLU A 86 -3.30 -23.64 16.10
C GLU A 86 -2.87 -25.10 16.30
N ALA A 87 -3.81 -26.01 16.59
CA ALA A 87 -3.52 -27.43 16.73
C ALA A 87 -3.09 -28.11 15.41
N GLY A 88 -3.34 -27.51 14.25
CA GLY A 88 -3.00 -28.08 12.95
C GLY A 88 -3.55 -29.51 12.70
N LYS A 89 -3.34 -30.06 11.51
CA LYS A 89 -3.83 -31.42 11.16
C LYS A 89 -3.16 -32.56 11.94
N TYR A 90 -2.12 -32.28 12.75
CA TYR A 90 -1.26 -33.31 13.35
C TYR A 90 -0.65 -32.97 14.73
N ALA A 91 -1.02 -31.88 15.43
CA ALA A 91 -0.34 -31.57 16.70
C ALA A 91 -0.75 -32.53 17.83
N SER A 92 0.28 -33.11 18.43
CA SER A 92 0.25 -33.82 19.69
C SER A 92 -0.42 -32.99 20.77
N MET A 93 -1.54 -33.49 21.32
CA MET A 93 -2.19 -33.09 22.58
C MET A 93 -2.15 -31.60 22.96
N LEU A 94 -3.29 -30.91 22.82
CA LEU A 94 -3.54 -29.60 23.40
C LEU A 94 -3.08 -29.51 24.87
N THR A 95 -2.28 -28.50 25.17
CA THR A 95 -1.71 -28.24 26.50
C THR A 95 -2.48 -27.13 27.23
N HIS A 96 -2.17 -26.96 28.52
CA HIS A 96 -2.69 -25.85 29.32
C HIS A 96 -2.16 -24.48 28.87
N GLU A 97 -0.94 -24.44 28.34
CA GLU A 97 -0.35 -23.20 27.81
C GLU A 97 -1.02 -22.80 26.49
N ASP A 98 -1.40 -23.76 25.64
CA ASP A 98 -2.17 -23.47 24.41
C ASP A 98 -3.54 -22.86 24.76
N LEU A 99 -4.19 -23.35 25.81
CA LEU A 99 -5.43 -22.77 26.32
C LEU A 99 -5.24 -21.33 26.81
N LYS A 100 -4.16 -21.03 27.54
CA LYS A 100 -3.86 -19.66 27.99
C LYS A 100 -3.67 -18.73 26.80
N ALA A 101 -2.84 -19.12 25.84
CA ALA A 101 -2.59 -18.35 24.62
C ALA A 101 -3.87 -18.10 23.82
N ALA A 102 -4.73 -19.11 23.68
CA ALA A 102 -6.00 -18.96 22.98
C ALA A 102 -6.97 -18.02 23.71
N VAL A 103 -7.07 -18.10 25.04
CA VAL A 103 -7.89 -17.18 25.83
C VAL A 103 -7.34 -15.76 25.77
N GLU A 104 -6.01 -15.59 25.87
CA GLU A 104 -5.38 -14.29 25.77
C GLU A 104 -5.65 -13.61 24.44
N ARG A 105 -5.56 -14.34 23.33
CA ARG A 105 -5.86 -13.83 21.99
C ARG A 105 -7.31 -13.37 21.86
N VAL A 106 -8.26 -14.17 22.33
CA VAL A 106 -9.70 -13.86 22.25
C VAL A 106 -10.10 -12.70 23.17
N VAL A 107 -9.53 -12.62 24.36
CA VAL A 107 -9.91 -11.61 25.35
C VAL A 107 -9.07 -10.32 25.23
N GLY A 108 -7.96 -10.37 24.49
CA GLY A 108 -6.98 -9.29 24.36
C GLY A 108 -6.09 -9.08 25.59
N ARG A 109 -6.12 -10.02 26.57
CA ARG A 109 -5.28 -9.98 27.78
C ARG A 109 -5.18 -11.35 28.46
N PRO A 110 -4.11 -11.64 29.22
CA PRO A 110 -3.94 -12.92 29.87
C PRO A 110 -4.95 -13.14 31.01
N MET A 111 -5.38 -14.39 31.18
CA MET A 111 -6.27 -14.85 32.26
C MET A 111 -5.63 -15.97 33.11
N ASP A 112 -4.30 -16.01 33.14
CA ASP A 112 -3.48 -17.10 33.68
C ASP A 112 -3.84 -17.48 35.11
N ASP A 113 -3.96 -16.50 36.03
CA ASP A 113 -4.29 -16.77 37.44
C ASP A 113 -5.62 -17.52 37.60
N TRP A 114 -6.61 -17.18 36.76
CA TRP A 114 -7.92 -17.82 36.79
C TRP A 114 -7.83 -19.25 36.22
N LEU A 115 -7.14 -19.40 35.09
CA LEU A 115 -6.96 -20.68 34.41
C LEU A 115 -6.13 -21.65 35.27
N ASP A 116 -5.02 -21.21 35.84
CA ASP A 116 -4.19 -22.00 36.74
C ASP A 116 -5.00 -22.45 37.96
N ARG A 117 -5.73 -21.54 38.61
CA ARG A 117 -6.56 -21.88 39.77
C ARG A 117 -7.55 -23.01 39.45
N TYR A 118 -8.29 -22.95 38.35
CA TYR A 118 -9.41 -23.88 38.13
C TYR A 118 -9.08 -25.09 37.25
N VAL A 119 -8.00 -25.02 36.47
CA VAL A 119 -7.55 -26.12 35.61
C VAL A 119 -6.47 -26.96 36.28
N THR A 120 -5.52 -26.34 36.99
CA THR A 120 -4.36 -27.03 37.57
C THR A 120 -4.51 -27.33 39.07
N THR A 121 -5.62 -26.94 39.70
CA THR A 121 -5.92 -27.30 41.10
C THR A 121 -7.26 -28.01 41.22
N SER A 122 -7.62 -28.43 42.45
CA SER A 122 -8.91 -29.03 42.75
C SER A 122 -10.03 -28.01 43.02
N GLU A 123 -9.73 -26.71 43.02
CA GLU A 123 -10.73 -25.66 43.18
C GLU A 123 -11.78 -25.70 42.06
N VAL A 124 -12.99 -25.22 42.36
CA VAL A 124 -14.14 -25.26 41.44
C VAL A 124 -14.75 -23.86 41.35
N PRO A 125 -14.94 -23.28 40.15
CA PRO A 125 -15.51 -21.96 39.99
C PRO A 125 -17.03 -21.97 40.18
N SER A 126 -17.59 -20.85 40.61
CA SER A 126 -19.04 -20.61 40.59
C SER A 126 -19.48 -20.16 39.20
N VAL A 127 -20.63 -20.65 38.73
CA VAL A 127 -21.22 -20.23 37.46
C VAL A 127 -22.20 -19.07 37.72
N PRO A 128 -22.08 -17.93 37.03
CA PRO A 128 -22.99 -16.80 37.23
C PRO A 128 -24.47 -17.16 37.03
N GLU A 129 -25.35 -16.56 37.82
CA GLU A 129 -26.81 -16.78 37.75
C GLU A 129 -27.53 -15.81 36.80
N ASP A 130 -26.78 -14.97 36.06
CA ASP A 130 -27.35 -14.03 35.10
C ASP A 130 -27.63 -14.71 33.74
N PRO A 131 -28.90 -14.87 33.30
CA PRO A 131 -29.23 -15.47 32.02
C PRO A 131 -28.73 -14.66 30.81
N GLY A 132 -28.53 -13.34 30.98
CA GLY A 132 -28.04 -12.46 29.92
C GLY A 132 -26.66 -12.85 29.43
N LEU A 133 -25.79 -13.34 30.33
CA LEU A 133 -24.45 -13.78 30.00
C LEU A 133 -24.43 -15.04 29.13
N PHE A 134 -25.47 -15.86 29.12
CA PHE A 134 -25.49 -17.11 28.34
C PHE A 134 -26.42 -17.05 27.13
N SER A 135 -27.06 -15.90 26.91
CA SER A 135 -27.94 -15.68 25.78
C SER A 135 -27.13 -15.48 24.49
N GLN A 136 -27.75 -15.70 23.34
CA GLN A 136 -27.12 -15.32 22.07
C GLN A 136 -26.95 -13.79 22.03
N PRO A 137 -25.81 -13.29 21.54
CA PRO A 137 -25.62 -11.86 21.34
C PRO A 137 -26.70 -11.33 20.39
N SER A 138 -27.14 -10.09 20.63
CA SER A 138 -28.06 -9.40 19.72
C SER A 138 -27.26 -8.81 18.55
N GLY A 139 -27.46 -9.32 17.33
CA GLY A 139 -26.70 -8.92 16.15
C GLY A 139 -25.55 -9.89 15.85
N GLU A 140 -24.75 -9.55 14.83
CA GLU A 140 -23.49 -10.23 14.51
C GLU A 140 -22.36 -9.43 15.16
N PRO A 141 -21.69 -9.95 16.20
CA PRO A 141 -20.57 -9.25 16.81
C PRO A 141 -19.43 -9.04 15.82
N ASP A 142 -18.85 -7.85 15.91
CA ASP A 142 -17.62 -7.42 15.24
C ASP A 142 -16.67 -7.06 16.39
N GLY A 143 -15.70 -7.95 16.61
CA GLY A 143 -15.00 -8.05 17.88
C GLY A 143 -13.81 -7.11 17.99
N ASP A 144 -13.12 -6.89 16.89
CA ASP A 144 -11.99 -5.97 16.71
C ASP A 144 -12.42 -4.64 16.08
N GLY A 145 -13.61 -4.56 15.48
CA GLY A 145 -14.25 -3.31 15.09
C GLY A 145 -13.80 -2.81 13.72
N ASP A 146 -13.37 -3.69 12.84
CA ASP A 146 -12.96 -3.38 11.46
C ASP A 146 -14.15 -3.27 10.49
N GLY A 147 -15.37 -3.64 10.91
CA GLY A 147 -16.57 -3.64 10.08
C GLY A 147 -16.88 -4.98 9.41
N ILE A 148 -16.08 -6.01 9.62
CA ILE A 148 -16.36 -7.40 9.28
C ILE A 148 -16.84 -8.13 10.55
N ALA A 149 -17.97 -8.82 10.45
CA ALA A 149 -18.44 -9.59 11.60
C ALA A 149 -17.58 -10.84 11.81
N ASN A 150 -17.31 -11.20 13.08
CA ASN A 150 -16.53 -12.38 13.48
C ASN A 150 -16.94 -13.65 12.73
N ILE A 151 -18.26 -13.82 12.50
CA ILE A 151 -18.79 -15.00 11.82
C ILE A 151 -18.38 -15.07 10.34
N VAL A 152 -18.27 -13.92 9.68
CA VAL A 152 -17.87 -13.80 8.27
C VAL A 152 -16.41 -14.18 8.13
N GLU A 153 -15.56 -13.63 8.99
CA GLU A 153 -14.12 -13.91 9.02
C GLU A 153 -13.85 -15.38 9.32
N GLN A 154 -14.50 -15.93 10.35
CA GLN A 154 -14.32 -17.34 10.72
C GLN A 154 -14.84 -18.32 9.66
N GLN A 155 -15.96 -18.03 9.00
CA GLN A 155 -16.54 -18.94 8.00
C GLN A 155 -15.83 -18.88 6.65
N ARG A 156 -15.37 -17.70 6.24
CA ARG A 156 -14.70 -17.49 4.96
C ARG A 156 -13.19 -17.58 5.05
N ASN A 157 -12.64 -17.49 6.27
CA ASN A 157 -11.21 -17.41 6.54
C ASN A 157 -10.57 -16.29 5.71
N VAL A 158 -11.19 -15.11 5.73
CA VAL A 158 -10.74 -13.91 5.00
C VAL A 158 -9.76 -13.08 5.81
N SER A 159 -9.94 -13.01 7.13
CA SER A 159 -9.10 -12.22 8.05
C SER A 159 -9.16 -12.79 9.47
N SER A 160 -8.53 -12.13 10.44
CA SER A 160 -8.52 -12.52 11.85
C SER A 160 -9.60 -11.77 12.63
N PRO A 161 -10.58 -12.45 13.26
CA PRO A 161 -11.67 -11.81 14.01
C PRO A 161 -11.26 -11.25 15.38
N PHE A 162 -9.98 -10.95 15.54
CA PHE A 162 -9.36 -10.50 16.79
C PHE A 162 -8.37 -9.36 16.54
N LEU A 163 -8.11 -9.02 15.28
CA LEU A 163 -7.12 -8.05 14.83
C LEU A 163 -7.78 -7.25 13.70
N ALA A 164 -8.04 -5.97 13.94
CA ALA A 164 -8.68 -5.13 12.93
C ALA A 164 -7.84 -4.89 11.67
N ASP A 165 -6.57 -5.29 11.70
CA ASP A 165 -5.55 -5.17 10.65
C ASP A 165 -4.70 -6.44 10.80
N THR A 166 -5.02 -7.43 9.97
CA THR A 166 -4.56 -8.82 10.13
C THR A 166 -3.12 -8.99 9.71
N ASP A 167 -2.66 -8.25 8.70
CA ASP A 167 -1.30 -8.33 8.18
C ASP A 167 -0.36 -7.23 8.69
N GLY A 168 -0.93 -6.15 9.26
CA GLY A 168 -0.21 -5.05 9.86
C GLY A 168 0.34 -4.03 8.86
N ASP A 169 -0.21 -3.93 7.65
CA ASP A 169 0.20 -2.94 6.64
C ASP A 169 -0.31 -1.52 6.97
N GLY A 170 -1.32 -1.45 7.84
CA GLY A 170 -1.94 -0.23 8.34
C GLY A 170 -3.31 0.06 7.75
N LEU A 171 -3.79 -0.67 6.74
CA LEU A 171 -5.17 -0.72 6.27
C LEU A 171 -5.94 -1.76 7.10
N ASP A 172 -7.16 -1.42 7.53
CA ASP A 172 -7.97 -2.38 8.29
C ASP A 172 -8.65 -3.40 7.36
N ASP A 173 -8.87 -4.61 7.85
CA ASP A 173 -9.39 -5.73 7.06
C ASP A 173 -10.73 -5.40 6.39
N GLY A 174 -11.56 -4.60 7.05
CA GLY A 174 -12.83 -4.11 6.51
C GLY A 174 -12.66 -3.15 5.34
N SER A 175 -11.65 -2.28 5.39
CA SER A 175 -11.28 -1.40 4.29
C SER A 175 -10.69 -2.19 3.12
N GLU A 176 -9.82 -3.17 3.38
CA GLU A 176 -9.30 -4.07 2.35
C GLU A 176 -10.43 -4.84 1.66
N PHE A 177 -11.34 -5.42 2.44
CA PHE A 177 -12.52 -6.11 1.91
C PHE A 177 -13.42 -5.19 1.06
N ALA A 178 -13.49 -3.91 1.39
CA ALA A 178 -14.26 -2.93 0.62
C ALA A 178 -13.57 -2.52 -0.70
N ASN A 179 -12.23 -2.44 -0.70
CA ASN A 179 -11.42 -2.19 -1.89
C ASN A 179 -11.21 -3.46 -2.74
N GLY A 180 -11.51 -4.62 -2.18
CA GLY A 180 -11.37 -5.92 -2.83
C GLY A 180 -10.00 -6.57 -2.66
N SER A 181 -9.10 -5.93 -1.90
CA SER A 181 -7.76 -6.44 -1.62
C SER A 181 -7.77 -7.55 -0.55
N ASP A 182 -6.66 -8.27 -0.38
CA ASP A 182 -6.52 -9.44 0.51
C ASP A 182 -6.08 -9.00 1.93
N PRO A 183 -6.95 -9.11 2.96
CA PRO A 183 -6.63 -8.71 4.34
C PRO A 183 -5.47 -9.45 5.02
N THR A 184 -4.81 -10.35 4.30
CA THR A 184 -3.70 -11.15 4.80
C THR A 184 -2.40 -10.89 4.06
N ALA A 185 -2.38 -9.91 3.14
CA ALA A 185 -1.25 -9.59 2.28
C ALA A 185 -1.04 -8.09 2.18
N THR A 186 0.13 -7.62 2.62
CA THR A 186 0.46 -6.19 2.73
C THR A 186 0.63 -5.46 1.38
N ASP A 187 0.44 -6.20 0.29
CA ASP A 187 0.68 -5.87 -1.10
C ASP A 187 -0.01 -7.00 -1.89
N THR A 188 -1.27 -6.76 -2.26
CA THR A 188 -2.20 -7.76 -2.75
C THR A 188 -1.89 -8.17 -4.20
N ASP A 189 -1.54 -7.22 -5.06
CA ASP A 189 -1.22 -7.52 -6.45
C ASP A 189 0.28 -7.76 -6.71
N GLY A 190 1.14 -7.40 -5.76
CA GLY A 190 2.54 -7.72 -5.76
C GLY A 190 3.38 -6.84 -6.67
N ASP A 191 2.94 -5.61 -6.97
CA ASP A 191 3.67 -4.66 -7.80
C ASP A 191 4.80 -3.93 -7.03
N GLY A 192 4.79 -4.01 -5.69
CA GLY A 192 5.76 -3.39 -4.79
C GLY A 192 5.27 -2.13 -4.08
N LEU A 193 4.06 -1.66 -4.35
CA LEU A 193 3.33 -0.62 -3.64
C LEU A 193 2.29 -1.30 -2.74
N GLY A 194 2.35 -1.06 -1.42
CA GLY A 194 1.45 -1.77 -0.50
C GLY A 194 0.04 -1.17 -0.47
N ASP A 195 -0.97 -2.02 -0.22
CA ASP A 195 -2.40 -1.69 -0.25
C ASP A 195 -2.74 -0.40 0.53
N ALA A 196 -2.20 -0.25 1.75
CA ALA A 196 -2.40 0.94 2.55
C ALA A 196 -1.89 2.23 1.87
N ALA A 197 -0.77 2.17 1.14
CA ALA A 197 -0.20 3.30 0.42
C ALA A 197 -1.02 3.63 -0.83
N GLU A 198 -1.39 2.61 -1.60
CA GLU A 198 -2.24 2.74 -2.79
C GLU A 198 -3.55 3.46 -2.45
N VAL A 199 -4.30 2.93 -1.47
CA VAL A 199 -5.62 3.45 -1.11
C VAL A 199 -5.56 4.84 -0.46
N ARG A 200 -4.54 5.11 0.38
CA ARG A 200 -4.53 6.34 1.22
C ARG A 200 -3.68 7.47 0.67
N VAL A 201 -2.71 7.18 -0.19
CA VAL A 201 -1.73 8.15 -0.66
C VAL A 201 -1.84 8.36 -2.16
N HIS A 202 -1.84 7.29 -2.94
CA HIS A 202 -1.72 7.37 -4.40
C HIS A 202 -3.06 7.35 -5.13
N GLY A 203 -4.11 6.79 -4.51
CA GLY A 203 -5.42 6.66 -5.14
C GLY A 203 -5.48 5.56 -6.20
N THR A 204 -4.48 4.68 -6.23
CA THR A 204 -4.38 3.54 -7.12
C THR A 204 -5.22 2.35 -6.63
N ASN A 205 -5.31 1.32 -7.46
CA ASN A 205 -6.12 0.14 -7.19
C ASN A 205 -5.26 -1.01 -6.64
N PRO A 206 -5.43 -1.42 -5.36
CA PRO A 206 -4.63 -2.47 -4.71
C PRO A 206 -4.84 -3.89 -5.23
N ASN A 207 -5.45 -4.04 -6.39
CA ASN A 207 -5.70 -5.31 -7.06
C ASN A 207 -5.23 -5.30 -8.51
N ALA A 208 -4.58 -4.23 -8.94
CA ALA A 208 -4.13 -4.02 -10.29
C ALA A 208 -2.75 -3.39 -10.26
N THR A 209 -1.76 -4.16 -10.69
CA THR A 209 -0.35 -3.75 -10.75
C THR A 209 -0.08 -2.56 -11.67
N ASP A 210 -1.10 -2.00 -12.30
CA ASP A 210 -1.11 -1.00 -13.38
C ASP A 210 -2.55 -0.47 -13.40
N THR A 211 -2.76 0.66 -12.73
CA THR A 211 -4.08 1.20 -12.40
C THR A 211 -4.78 1.83 -13.60
N ASP A 212 -4.05 2.56 -14.44
CA ASP A 212 -4.60 3.25 -15.61
C ASP A 212 -4.47 2.45 -16.91
N GLY A 213 -3.62 1.42 -16.93
CA GLY A 213 -3.46 0.47 -18.02
C GLY A 213 -2.55 0.96 -19.14
N ASP A 214 -1.60 1.85 -18.85
CA ASP A 214 -0.65 2.40 -19.83
C ASP A 214 0.49 1.42 -20.16
N GLY A 215 0.81 0.50 -19.25
CA GLY A 215 1.84 -0.52 -19.38
C GLY A 215 2.96 -0.45 -18.34
N PHE A 216 3.05 0.63 -17.56
CA PHE A 216 3.86 0.70 -16.36
C PHE A 216 3.10 0.26 -15.13
N SER A 217 3.85 -0.14 -14.10
CA SER A 217 3.23 -0.46 -12.82
C SER A 217 3.19 0.77 -11.94
N ASP A 218 2.18 0.88 -11.09
CA ASP A 218 1.99 2.01 -10.18
C ASP A 218 3.28 2.30 -9.38
N SER A 219 3.96 1.26 -8.90
CA SER A 219 5.25 1.39 -8.22
C SER A 219 6.39 1.92 -9.11
N ALA A 220 6.41 1.56 -10.40
CA ALA A 220 7.44 1.97 -11.35
C ALA A 220 7.26 3.42 -11.80
N GLU A 221 6.02 3.85 -12.00
CA GLU A 221 5.68 5.24 -12.30
C GLU A 221 6.18 6.17 -11.20
N LEU A 222 5.89 5.84 -9.94
CA LEU A 222 6.32 6.66 -8.79
C LEU A 222 7.84 6.65 -8.56
N ASP A 223 8.50 5.49 -8.67
CA ASP A 223 9.91 5.35 -8.28
C ASP A 223 10.89 5.66 -9.42
N ARG A 224 10.47 5.52 -10.68
CA ARG A 224 11.36 5.52 -11.84
C ARG A 224 11.02 6.56 -12.89
N TYR A 225 9.74 6.72 -13.24
CA TYR A 225 9.32 7.58 -14.35
C TYR A 225 8.80 8.94 -13.87
N GLU A 226 8.47 9.06 -12.57
CA GLU A 226 7.93 10.28 -11.96
C GLU A 226 6.58 10.72 -12.57
N THR A 227 5.81 9.75 -13.09
CA THR A 227 4.49 9.91 -13.72
C THR A 227 3.32 9.71 -12.74
N ASP A 228 2.08 10.05 -13.15
CA ASP A 228 0.87 9.86 -12.35
C ASP A 228 0.25 8.46 -12.62
N PRO A 229 0.30 7.52 -11.66
CA PRO A 229 -0.19 6.14 -11.85
C PRO A 229 -1.70 5.99 -11.99
N THR A 230 -2.42 7.09 -12.16
CA THR A 230 -3.86 7.13 -12.40
C THR A 230 -4.23 7.79 -13.72
N ALA A 231 -3.22 8.20 -14.50
CA ALA A 231 -3.35 8.87 -15.77
C ALA A 231 -2.37 8.26 -16.78
N ALA A 232 -2.91 7.49 -17.72
CA ALA A 232 -2.12 6.77 -18.73
C ALA A 232 -1.32 7.67 -19.69
N ASP A 233 -1.42 8.99 -19.55
CA ASP A 233 -0.81 10.08 -20.31
C ASP A 233 -0.70 11.22 -19.29
N THR A 234 0.49 11.37 -18.69
CA THR A 234 0.72 12.21 -17.51
C THR A 234 0.70 13.70 -17.82
N ASP A 235 1.13 14.09 -19.02
CA ASP A 235 1.20 15.49 -19.45
C ASP A 235 0.06 15.90 -20.41
N ASP A 236 -0.83 14.97 -20.77
CA ASP A 236 -2.03 15.16 -21.60
C ASP A 236 -1.70 15.56 -23.06
N ASP A 237 -0.55 15.15 -23.60
CA ASP A 237 -0.12 15.47 -24.97
C ASP A 237 -0.74 14.55 -26.05
N GLY A 238 -1.32 13.43 -25.62
CA GLY A 238 -1.98 12.43 -26.45
C GLY A 238 -1.23 11.12 -26.62
N VAL A 239 -0.04 10.96 -26.03
CA VAL A 239 0.77 9.75 -26.01
C VAL A 239 0.80 9.18 -24.59
N SER A 240 0.83 7.85 -24.46
CA SER A 240 0.92 7.24 -23.13
C SER A 240 2.35 7.21 -22.62
N ASP A 241 2.55 7.33 -21.31
CA ASP A 241 3.87 7.37 -20.68
C ASP A 241 4.77 6.18 -21.08
N GLU A 242 4.22 4.96 -21.15
CA GLU A 242 4.99 3.79 -21.64
C GLU A 242 5.45 3.93 -23.08
N THR A 243 4.59 4.45 -23.96
CA THR A 243 4.88 4.63 -25.39
C THR A 243 5.97 5.69 -25.58
N GLU A 244 5.86 6.80 -24.87
CA GLU A 244 6.88 7.85 -24.84
C GLU A 244 8.22 7.31 -24.41
N VAL A 245 8.30 6.67 -23.24
CA VAL A 245 9.57 6.21 -22.68
C VAL A 245 10.19 5.05 -23.48
N ILE A 246 9.38 4.11 -23.98
CA ILE A 246 9.86 2.86 -24.59
C ILE A 246 10.03 2.98 -26.10
N GLU A 247 9.10 3.64 -26.80
CA GLU A 247 9.09 3.72 -28.26
C GLU A 247 9.80 4.98 -28.77
N HIS A 248 9.60 6.14 -28.13
CA HIS A 248 10.07 7.44 -28.63
C HIS A 248 11.29 8.01 -27.87
N GLY A 249 11.43 7.69 -26.59
CA GLY A 249 12.45 8.24 -25.71
C GLY A 249 12.20 9.68 -25.24
N SER A 250 10.99 10.21 -25.42
CA SER A 250 10.53 11.48 -24.85
C SER A 250 10.39 11.42 -23.33
N ASP A 251 10.25 12.59 -22.70
CA ASP A 251 10.00 12.76 -21.27
C ASP A 251 8.48 12.80 -21.02
N PRO A 252 7.88 11.76 -20.40
CA PRO A 252 6.43 11.62 -20.27
C PRO A 252 5.78 12.57 -19.25
N THR A 253 6.49 13.64 -18.89
CA THR A 253 6.04 14.64 -17.93
C THR A 253 6.08 16.05 -18.53
N VAL A 254 6.35 16.15 -19.84
CA VAL A 254 6.57 17.37 -20.58
C VAL A 254 5.94 17.25 -21.96
N GLU A 255 4.84 17.97 -22.19
CA GLU A 255 4.11 17.99 -23.47
C GLU A 255 5.00 18.20 -24.72
N ASP A 256 6.14 18.88 -24.60
CA ASP A 256 7.12 19.19 -25.66
C ASP A 256 8.55 18.94 -25.11
N SER A 257 9.08 17.76 -25.39
CA SER A 257 10.29 17.21 -24.76
C SER A 257 11.57 17.92 -25.17
N ASP A 258 11.67 18.36 -26.42
CA ASP A 258 12.86 19.01 -26.96
C ASP A 258 12.79 20.55 -26.99
N GLY A 259 11.58 21.09 -26.85
CA GLY A 259 11.31 22.51 -26.68
C GLY A 259 11.26 23.29 -28.00
N ASP A 260 10.95 22.64 -29.12
CA ASP A 260 10.86 23.28 -30.44
C ASP A 260 9.51 23.98 -30.71
N GLY A 261 8.51 23.70 -29.88
CA GLY A 261 7.17 24.27 -29.95
C GLY A 261 6.10 23.37 -30.58
N LEU A 262 6.41 22.10 -30.87
CA LEU A 262 5.44 21.04 -31.13
C LEU A 262 5.33 20.13 -29.91
N ASP A 263 4.11 19.69 -29.61
CA ASP A 263 3.90 18.71 -28.56
C ASP A 263 4.32 17.31 -29.09
N ASP A 264 4.90 16.44 -28.26
CA ASP A 264 5.48 15.15 -28.71
C ASP A 264 4.43 14.29 -29.43
N GLY A 265 3.19 14.26 -28.92
CA GLY A 265 2.07 13.60 -29.57
C GLY A 265 1.71 14.17 -30.94
N VAL A 266 1.88 15.48 -31.16
CA VAL A 266 1.68 16.11 -32.48
C VAL A 266 2.77 15.68 -33.44
N GLU A 267 4.01 15.67 -32.99
CA GLU A 267 5.15 15.18 -33.75
C GLU A 267 4.97 13.74 -34.20
N ILE A 268 4.62 12.85 -33.26
CA ILE A 268 4.45 11.42 -33.51
C ILE A 268 3.27 11.14 -34.46
N ASP A 269 2.09 11.69 -34.17
CA ASP A 269 0.87 11.31 -34.89
C ASP A 269 0.65 12.08 -36.21
N GLN A 270 1.17 13.30 -36.33
CA GLN A 270 0.86 14.19 -37.45
C GLN A 270 2.04 14.47 -38.36
N HIS A 271 3.23 14.68 -37.81
CA HIS A 271 4.39 15.15 -38.57
C HIS A 271 5.45 14.07 -38.82
N SER A 272 5.43 12.98 -38.05
CA SER A 272 6.44 11.91 -38.10
C SER A 272 7.87 12.41 -37.86
N THR A 273 8.02 13.45 -37.03
CA THR A 273 9.28 13.97 -36.49
C THR A 273 9.73 13.19 -35.25
N ASP A 274 10.97 13.37 -34.82
CA ASP A 274 11.51 12.75 -33.61
C ASP A 274 11.38 13.73 -32.43
N PRO A 275 10.53 13.43 -31.41
CA PRO A 275 10.20 14.36 -30.32
C PRO A 275 11.35 14.63 -29.35
N THR A 276 12.52 14.09 -29.63
CA THR A 276 13.74 14.34 -28.85
C THR A 276 14.74 15.20 -29.61
N THR A 277 14.39 15.68 -30.80
CA THR A 277 15.26 16.44 -31.69
C THR A 277 14.55 17.62 -32.34
N VAL A 278 14.94 18.83 -31.91
CA VAL A 278 14.36 20.10 -32.40
C VAL A 278 14.43 20.32 -33.92
N ASP A 279 15.17 19.49 -34.67
CA ASP A 279 15.45 19.58 -36.11
C ASP A 279 15.68 18.14 -36.60
N THR A 280 14.60 17.47 -37.03
CA THR A 280 14.56 16.03 -37.34
C THR A 280 15.43 15.68 -38.53
N ASP A 281 15.42 16.51 -39.58
CA ASP A 281 16.11 16.22 -40.83
C ASP A 281 17.54 16.80 -40.89
N GLY A 282 17.86 17.71 -39.98
CA GLY A 282 19.17 18.30 -39.76
C GLY A 282 19.54 19.39 -40.76
N ASP A 283 18.57 20.12 -41.31
CA ASP A 283 18.78 21.17 -42.29
C ASP A 283 19.06 22.56 -41.68
N GLY A 284 18.84 22.70 -40.38
CA GLY A 284 19.06 23.92 -39.61
C GLY A 284 17.84 24.81 -39.40
N LEU A 285 16.63 24.32 -39.68
CA LEU A 285 15.35 24.89 -39.27
C LEU A 285 14.69 23.95 -38.25
N ASP A 286 14.08 24.52 -37.20
CA ASP A 286 13.47 23.69 -36.15
C ASP A 286 12.10 23.16 -36.62
N ASP A 287 11.71 21.91 -36.30
CA ASP A 287 10.51 21.27 -36.86
C ASP A 287 9.23 22.08 -36.55
N GLY A 288 9.11 22.62 -35.34
CA GLY A 288 8.01 23.50 -34.96
C GLY A 288 7.96 24.80 -35.75
N VAL A 289 9.10 25.37 -36.16
CA VAL A 289 9.17 26.57 -37.00
C VAL A 289 8.77 26.24 -38.44
N GLU A 290 9.20 25.09 -38.94
CA GLU A 290 8.79 24.57 -40.24
C GLU A 290 7.28 24.43 -40.34
N VAL A 291 6.66 23.74 -39.37
CA VAL A 291 5.22 23.49 -39.36
C VAL A 291 4.40 24.76 -39.15
N THR A 292 4.83 25.65 -38.25
CA THR A 292 3.97 26.77 -37.80
C THR A 292 4.20 28.08 -38.53
N GLU A 293 5.41 28.33 -39.05
CA GLU A 293 5.78 29.60 -39.69
C GLU A 293 6.01 29.46 -41.21
N HIS A 294 6.56 28.34 -41.66
CA HIS A 294 7.01 28.18 -43.05
C HIS A 294 6.17 27.22 -43.88
N ASP A 295 5.34 26.36 -43.28
CA ASP A 295 4.56 25.32 -43.96
C ASP A 295 5.44 24.34 -44.79
N THR A 296 6.69 24.07 -44.36
CA THR A 296 7.60 23.06 -44.97
C THR A 296 7.36 21.65 -44.40
N ASP A 297 7.95 20.61 -45.02
CA ASP A 297 7.89 19.23 -44.52
C ASP A 297 9.11 18.96 -43.61
N PRO A 298 8.94 18.87 -42.28
CA PRO A 298 10.06 18.78 -41.32
C PRO A 298 10.85 17.46 -41.38
N THR A 299 10.48 16.57 -42.32
CA THR A 299 11.20 15.32 -42.56
C THR A 299 12.06 15.38 -43.83
N LEU A 300 12.09 16.52 -44.51
CA LEU A 300 12.71 16.73 -45.80
C LEU A 300 13.59 17.99 -45.82
N ILE A 301 14.91 17.75 -45.85
CA ILE A 301 15.95 18.80 -45.93
C ILE A 301 15.71 19.88 -47.03
N ASP A 302 14.90 19.58 -48.04
CA ASP A 302 14.61 20.44 -49.19
C ASP A 302 13.18 20.13 -49.64
N THR A 303 12.21 20.94 -49.18
CA THR A 303 10.78 20.69 -49.37
C THR A 303 10.36 20.81 -50.83
N ASP A 304 10.91 21.77 -51.56
CA ASP A 304 10.51 22.05 -52.94
C ASP A 304 11.39 21.36 -54.01
N GLY A 305 12.56 20.88 -53.62
CA GLY A 305 13.46 20.07 -54.44
C GLY A 305 14.37 20.88 -55.37
N ASP A 306 14.60 22.17 -55.09
CA ASP A 306 15.41 23.04 -55.94
C ASP A 306 16.94 22.91 -55.72
N GLY A 307 17.35 22.29 -54.62
CA GLY A 307 18.75 22.04 -54.24
C GLY A 307 19.31 22.96 -53.14
N LEU A 308 18.56 23.93 -52.65
CA LEU A 308 18.78 24.63 -51.38
C LEU A 308 18.03 23.90 -50.26
N THR A 309 18.53 23.97 -49.03
CA THR A 309 17.78 23.43 -47.88
C THR A 309 16.82 24.49 -47.35
N ASP A 310 15.71 24.07 -46.74
CA ASP A 310 14.71 24.99 -46.20
C ASP A 310 15.36 25.94 -45.18
N GLY A 311 16.25 25.40 -44.33
CA GLY A 311 17.11 26.15 -43.41
C GLY A 311 18.08 27.12 -44.10
N GLU A 312 18.72 26.77 -45.24
CA GLU A 312 19.57 27.70 -46.01
C GLU A 312 18.74 28.86 -46.57
N GLU A 313 17.55 28.56 -47.08
CA GLU A 313 16.64 29.54 -47.67
C GLU A 313 16.13 30.55 -46.66
N VAL A 314 15.68 30.08 -45.49
CA VAL A 314 15.18 30.95 -44.42
C VAL A 314 16.32 31.74 -43.77
N ASN A 315 17.41 31.07 -43.39
CA ASN A 315 18.45 31.68 -42.54
C ASN A 315 19.53 32.45 -43.29
N GLU A 316 19.91 32.03 -44.51
CA GLU A 316 20.99 32.66 -45.29
C GLU A 316 20.47 33.52 -46.44
N PHE A 317 19.47 33.04 -47.18
CA PHE A 317 19.02 33.67 -48.42
C PHE A 317 17.75 34.55 -48.28
N GLU A 318 17.01 34.40 -47.18
CA GLU A 318 15.71 35.06 -46.94
C GLU A 318 14.71 34.82 -48.10
N THR A 319 14.69 33.59 -48.65
CA THR A 319 13.77 33.13 -49.70
C THR A 319 12.60 32.32 -49.13
N ASP A 320 11.63 31.98 -49.98
CA ASP A 320 10.44 31.19 -49.60
C ASP A 320 10.74 29.70 -49.87
N PRO A 321 10.84 28.86 -48.82
CA PRO A 321 11.29 27.47 -48.93
C PRO A 321 10.29 26.51 -49.60
N ASN A 322 9.12 27.03 -49.99
CA ASN A 322 8.11 26.27 -50.73
C ASN A 322 8.08 26.59 -52.23
N THR A 323 9.08 27.32 -52.75
CA THR A 323 9.07 27.82 -54.11
C THR A 323 10.41 27.71 -54.81
N GLU A 324 10.44 26.87 -55.84
CA GLU A 324 11.72 26.59 -56.51
C GLU A 324 12.41 27.85 -57.03
N ASN A 325 13.64 28.02 -56.57
CA ASN A 325 14.53 29.10 -56.85
C ASN A 325 15.66 28.65 -57.79
N ASP A 326 16.06 29.53 -58.70
CA ASP A 326 17.26 29.27 -59.51
C ASP A 326 18.48 29.41 -58.59
N GLU A 327 19.07 28.30 -58.11
CA GLU A 327 20.27 28.27 -57.24
C GLU A 327 21.38 29.24 -57.71
N GLU A 328 21.56 29.36 -59.04
CA GLU A 328 22.58 30.19 -59.67
C GLU A 328 22.28 31.70 -59.54
N GLU A 329 21.01 32.08 -59.40
CA GLU A 329 20.56 33.45 -59.18
C GLU A 329 20.64 33.84 -57.70
N VAL A 330 20.22 32.95 -56.79
CA VAL A 330 20.26 33.18 -55.33
C VAL A 330 21.70 33.30 -54.84
N ARG A 331 22.56 32.32 -55.16
CA ARG A 331 24.00 32.32 -54.77
C ARG A 331 24.84 33.37 -55.51
N ALA A 332 24.33 33.99 -56.57
CA ALA A 332 25.00 35.10 -57.27
C ALA A 332 24.74 36.48 -56.63
N THR A 333 23.78 36.58 -55.70
CA THR A 333 23.56 37.80 -54.93
C THR A 333 24.41 37.79 -53.66
N PRO A 334 25.39 38.70 -53.48
CA PRO A 334 26.15 38.73 -52.23
C PRO A 334 25.26 39.32 -51.12
N THR A 335 25.13 38.58 -50.02
CA THR A 335 24.51 38.96 -48.75
C THR A 335 24.77 40.43 -48.43
N ALA A 336 23.69 41.19 -48.25
CA ALA A 336 23.76 42.58 -47.88
C ALA A 336 24.56 42.73 -46.58
N THR A 337 25.67 43.47 -46.65
CA THR A 337 26.55 43.77 -45.53
C THR A 337 25.76 44.35 -44.36
N LEU A 338 25.71 43.64 -43.24
CA LEU A 338 25.26 44.17 -41.95
C LEU A 338 26.05 45.46 -41.65
N THR A 339 25.34 46.59 -41.63
CA THR A 339 25.87 47.82 -41.07
C THR A 339 25.73 47.75 -39.54
N PRO A 340 26.79 48.01 -38.75
CA PRO A 340 26.65 48.05 -37.30
C PRO A 340 25.87 49.31 -36.94
N THR A 341 24.63 49.14 -36.49
CA THR A 341 23.86 50.25 -35.92
C THR A 341 24.51 50.67 -34.60
N SER A 342 24.80 51.97 -34.52
CA SER A 342 25.56 52.56 -33.44
C SER A 342 24.83 52.51 -32.11
N SER A 343 25.58 52.11 -31.09
CA SER A 343 25.35 52.36 -29.66
C SER A 343 24.75 53.74 -29.41
N THR A 344 23.58 53.77 -28.77
CA THR A 344 23.10 54.93 -28.03
C THR A 344 22.97 54.55 -26.57
N THR A 345 24.04 54.85 -25.84
CA THR A 345 24.08 54.97 -24.38
C THR A 345 22.97 55.91 -23.90
N GLN A 346 22.05 55.41 -23.08
CA GLN A 346 21.24 56.25 -22.19
C GLN A 346 21.68 56.01 -20.75
N THR A 347 22.34 57.03 -20.22
CA THR A 347 22.67 57.22 -18.80
C THR A 347 21.39 57.54 -18.02
N PRO A 348 21.21 57.04 -16.79
CA PRO A 348 20.45 57.74 -15.78
C PRO A 348 21.39 58.42 -14.78
N THR A 349 21.15 59.71 -14.62
CA THR A 349 21.77 60.66 -13.69
C THR A 349 21.62 60.21 -12.24
N GLU A 350 22.73 60.27 -11.50
CA GLU A 350 22.79 60.15 -10.05
C GLU A 350 21.91 61.19 -9.33
N THR A 351 21.28 60.78 -8.22
CA THR A 351 21.00 61.70 -7.12
C THR A 351 21.59 61.10 -5.84
N VAL A 352 22.61 61.78 -5.32
CA VAL A 352 23.32 61.47 -4.08
C VAL A 352 22.54 62.05 -2.89
N THR A 353 22.26 61.21 -1.89
CA THR A 353 22.31 61.61 -0.47
C THR A 353 22.92 60.46 0.31
N GLY A 354 24.18 60.61 0.73
CA GLY A 354 24.84 59.67 1.63
C GLY A 354 24.56 59.96 3.10
N THR A 355 24.77 58.94 3.93
CA THR A 355 25.46 59.06 5.21
C THR A 355 26.14 57.73 5.54
N ASP A 356 27.38 57.85 5.97
CA ASP A 356 28.37 56.81 6.31
C ASP A 356 27.95 55.84 7.42
N SER A 357 28.49 54.61 7.39
CA SER A 357 29.12 53.95 8.54
C SER A 357 29.76 52.61 8.14
N GLU A 358 31.09 52.66 7.96
CA GLU A 358 32.13 51.72 8.39
C GLU A 358 31.93 50.18 8.33
N THR A 359 32.83 49.56 7.54
CA THR A 359 33.29 48.15 7.54
C THR A 359 34.12 47.82 8.81
N PRO A 360 34.69 46.60 9.08
CA PRO A 360 34.93 45.45 8.17
C PRO A 360 34.86 44.01 8.75
N GLY A 361 34.65 43.04 7.84
CA GLY A 361 35.61 41.93 7.64
C GLY A 361 35.52 40.66 8.51
N PHE A 362 36.14 39.61 7.93
CA PHE A 362 36.34 38.22 8.41
C PHE A 362 35.14 37.29 8.16
N GLY A 363 35.25 36.15 7.48
CA GLY A 363 36.41 35.39 7.00
C GLY A 363 35.97 33.93 6.93
N VAL A 364 36.09 33.30 5.76
CA VAL A 364 35.98 31.83 5.63
C VAL A 364 37.22 31.21 6.28
N PRO A 365 37.10 30.04 6.94
CA PRO A 365 37.60 28.86 6.25
C PRO A 365 36.80 27.57 6.49
N ALA A 366 37.01 26.64 5.55
CA ALA A 366 36.60 25.25 5.59
C ALA A 366 37.30 24.40 6.69
N ALA A 367 36.63 23.35 7.14
CA ALA A 367 37.16 22.12 7.74
C ALA A 367 36.09 21.03 7.50
N PHE A 368 36.28 19.95 6.75
CA PHE A 368 37.20 18.80 6.91
C PHE A 368 37.27 18.25 8.34
N THR A 369 36.55 17.17 8.62
CA THR A 369 37.04 16.09 9.48
C THR A 369 36.45 14.74 9.08
N ALA A 370 37.36 13.82 8.79
CA ALA A 370 37.11 12.42 8.52
C ALA A 370 37.16 11.58 9.80
N LEU A 371 36.41 10.49 9.85
CA LEU A 371 36.66 9.26 10.61
C LEU A 371 36.26 8.12 9.65
N GLY A 372 37.08 7.18 9.19
CA GLY A 372 38.30 6.63 9.76
C GLY A 372 38.04 5.18 10.22
N CYS A 373 38.25 4.23 9.30
CA CYS A 373 38.14 2.77 9.46
C CYS A 373 38.66 2.17 10.77
N LEU A 374 38.07 1.05 11.21
CA LEU A 374 38.85 -0.07 11.75
C LEU A 374 38.23 -1.45 11.47
N VAL A 375 39.03 -2.26 10.79
CA VAL A 375 38.92 -3.70 10.51
C VAL A 375 39.11 -4.53 11.78
N ALA A 376 38.37 -5.63 11.96
CA ALA A 376 38.91 -6.88 12.52
C ALA A 376 37.98 -8.09 12.29
N ALA A 377 38.37 -8.95 11.36
CA ALA A 377 37.90 -10.32 11.25
C ALA A 377 38.35 -11.17 12.44
N ARG A 378 37.51 -12.11 12.90
CA ARG A 378 38.00 -13.37 13.51
C ARG A 378 37.01 -14.51 13.30
N ARG A 379 37.44 -15.48 12.49
CA ARG A 379 36.99 -16.88 12.51
C ARG A 379 37.10 -17.43 13.93
N TYR A 380 36.13 -18.25 14.35
CA TYR A 380 36.41 -19.43 15.17
C TYR A 380 35.44 -20.56 14.83
N ALA A 381 36.01 -21.67 14.39
CA ALA A 381 35.37 -22.97 14.28
C ALA A 381 35.72 -23.79 15.54
N GLY A 382 34.80 -24.66 15.96
CA GLY A 382 35.06 -25.84 16.80
C GLY A 382 34.33 -25.87 18.13
N GLN A 383 33.21 -26.58 18.20
CA GLN A 383 33.14 -27.97 18.66
C GLN A 383 31.83 -28.61 18.23
#